data_AF-A0A2R6CDT1-F1
#
_entry.id   AF-A0A2R6CDT1-F1
#
_cell.length_a   1.000
_cell.length_b   1.000
_cell.length_c   1.000
_cell.angle_alpha   90.00
_cell.angle_beta   90.00
_cell.angle_gamma   90.00
#
_symmetry.space_group_name_H-M   'P 1'
#
loop_
_entity.id
_entity.type
_entity.pdbx_description
1 polymer ?
#
loop_
_entity_poly.entity_id
_entity_poly.type
_entity_poly.pdbx_seq_one_letter_code
_entity_poly.pdbx_strand_id
1 'polypeptide(L)'
;MGCVGVRRKHGGGEGYRVLDLFCGAGGLSLGFLQEGFSVTGVDISEKAEKSFTFNLNSGSRFIRADLLTVNITGEYDVVVGGPPCRPWASVNTVKRGRAHRDHVLLSRYFEHVTRLRPGVFLMENVPALGGDPSFREYIARMERVGYSVEVGVVRYSDYGAPTSRRRLIAFGALGLDASGFFRELGKHRRPPRTVRDAIAHLRGQPRGAEPDHEWPTLRTIGKYKGLYETGRYGWYILKWDRPAPSFGNVMKTYILHPDSAVGDRGGGEEQEEGDGDGDGGSPHPRVISVREALHIMGFPEEYKFPQVGLGARYQMVADAVSPVFSKVAAQAVTRLLHE
;
A
#
# COMPACT_ATOMS: atom_id res chain seq x y z
N MET A 1 14.06 33.32 -20.14
CA MET A 1 13.05 32.34 -20.56
C MET A 1 13.77 31.18 -21.23
N GLY A 2 14.04 30.11 -20.49
CA GLY A 2 14.48 28.84 -21.06
C GLY A 2 13.49 27.79 -20.59
N CYS A 3 12.72 27.21 -21.51
CA CYS A 3 11.94 26.01 -21.22
C CYS A 3 12.92 24.93 -20.75
N VAL A 4 12.89 24.60 -19.46
CA VAL A 4 13.53 23.39 -18.96
C VAL A 4 12.66 22.25 -19.46
N GLY A 5 12.95 21.78 -20.67
CA GLY A 5 12.27 20.63 -21.25
C GLY A 5 12.44 19.42 -20.33
N VAL A 6 11.36 18.66 -20.15
CA VAL A 6 11.42 17.32 -19.57
C VAL A 6 12.54 16.57 -20.28
N ARG A 7 13.52 16.07 -19.51
CA ARG A 7 14.67 15.36 -20.07
C ARG A 7 14.13 14.17 -20.88
N ARG A 8 14.23 14.25 -22.22
CA ARG A 8 13.98 13.10 -23.10
C ARG A 8 14.96 11.98 -22.73
N LYS A 9 14.51 10.73 -22.94
CA LYS A 9 15.26 9.47 -22.74
C LYS A 9 16.78 9.68 -22.68
N HIS A 10 17.40 9.24 -21.59
CA HIS A 10 18.84 9.05 -21.56
C HIS A 10 19.21 8.21 -22.78
N GLY A 11 20.09 8.74 -23.64
CA GLY A 11 20.40 8.24 -24.99
C GLY A 11 21.13 6.88 -25.02
N GLY A 12 20.78 5.95 -24.14
CA GLY A 12 21.35 4.62 -24.06
C GLY A 12 20.41 3.67 -23.35
N GLY A 13 19.33 3.23 -24.00
CA GLY A 13 18.55 2.03 -23.66
C GLY A 13 17.85 1.93 -22.29
N GLU A 14 18.12 2.81 -21.32
CA GLU A 14 17.61 2.70 -19.94
C GLU A 14 16.27 3.43 -19.76
N GLY A 15 15.35 2.79 -19.02
CA GLY A 15 14.04 3.34 -18.65
C GLY A 15 14.14 4.53 -17.68
N TYR A 16 13.03 5.25 -17.48
CA TYR A 16 12.96 6.37 -16.54
C TYR A 16 13.33 5.94 -15.11
N ARG A 17 14.06 6.80 -14.39
CA ARG A 17 14.52 6.55 -13.01
C ARG A 17 13.51 7.06 -11.99
N VAL A 18 13.06 6.17 -11.11
CA VAL A 18 12.10 6.47 -10.04
C VAL A 18 12.80 6.38 -8.70
N LEU A 19 12.57 7.37 -7.83
CA LEU A 19 12.88 7.28 -6.42
C LEU A 19 11.60 7.04 -5.62
N ASP A 20 11.46 5.87 -4.98
CA ASP A 20 10.34 5.54 -4.09
C ASP A 20 10.75 5.81 -2.63
N LEU A 21 10.34 6.96 -2.10
CA LEU A 21 10.57 7.36 -0.71
C LEU A 21 9.56 6.68 0.21
N PHE A 22 10.03 6.14 1.34
CA PHE A 22 9.21 5.37 2.28
C PHE A 22 8.63 4.11 1.62
N CYS A 23 9.46 3.39 0.87
CA CYS A 23 8.99 2.35 -0.05
C CYS A 23 8.38 1.11 0.64
N GLY A 24 8.68 0.88 1.91
CA GLY A 24 8.20 -0.29 2.65
C GLY A 24 8.45 -1.61 1.91
N ALA A 25 7.43 -2.46 1.81
CA ALA A 25 7.48 -3.71 1.06
C ALA A 25 7.57 -3.54 -0.47
N GLY A 26 7.55 -2.30 -0.98
CA GLY A 26 7.71 -2.00 -2.40
C GLY A 26 6.43 -2.16 -3.22
N GLY A 27 5.24 -2.01 -2.61
CA GLY A 27 3.97 -2.09 -3.34
C GLY A 27 3.87 -1.02 -4.45
N LEU A 28 4.33 0.21 -4.17
CA LEU A 28 4.40 1.28 -5.15
C LEU A 28 5.49 1.03 -6.20
N SER A 29 6.71 0.73 -5.74
CA SER A 29 7.84 0.30 -6.58
C SER A 29 7.49 -0.80 -7.59
N LEU A 30 6.77 -1.84 -7.18
CA LEU A 30 6.42 -2.98 -8.03
C LEU A 30 5.64 -2.56 -9.28
N GLY A 31 4.69 -1.64 -9.14
CA GLY A 31 3.92 -1.14 -10.29
C GLY A 31 4.76 -0.37 -11.30
N PHE A 32 5.73 0.42 -10.82
CA PHE A 32 6.66 1.15 -11.69
C PHE A 32 7.65 0.22 -12.38
N LEU A 33 8.21 -0.77 -11.67
CA LEU A 33 9.08 -1.79 -12.29
C LEU A 33 8.35 -2.56 -13.41
N GLN A 34 7.08 -2.91 -13.19
CA GLN A 34 6.26 -3.60 -14.18
C GLN A 34 6.00 -2.79 -15.46
N GLU A 35 6.14 -1.46 -15.40
CA GLU A 35 6.03 -0.56 -16.55
C GLU A 35 7.40 -0.13 -17.10
N GLY A 36 8.48 -0.82 -16.70
CA GLY A 36 9.82 -0.65 -17.28
C GLY A 36 10.65 0.49 -16.69
N PHE A 37 10.23 1.08 -15.56
CA PHE A 37 11.03 2.05 -14.83
C PHE A 37 12.15 1.36 -14.05
N SER A 38 13.27 2.05 -13.86
CA SER A 38 14.30 1.66 -12.90
C SER A 38 14.00 2.30 -11.55
N VAL A 39 13.89 1.50 -10.48
CA VAL A 39 13.39 2.00 -9.18
C VAL A 39 14.45 1.94 -8.08
N THR A 40 14.73 3.08 -7.44
CA THR A 40 15.46 3.15 -6.18
C THR A 40 14.45 3.31 -5.03
N GLY A 41 14.28 2.28 -4.21
CA GLY A 41 13.47 2.34 -2.99
C GLY A 41 14.28 2.80 -1.78
N VAL A 42 13.67 3.61 -0.91
CA VAL A 42 14.30 4.12 0.32
C VAL A 42 13.40 3.89 1.52
N ASP A 43 13.90 3.18 2.52
CA ASP A 43 13.20 2.97 3.79
C ASP A 43 14.20 2.80 4.94
N ILE A 44 13.79 3.08 6.17
CA ILE A 44 14.61 2.90 7.36
C ILE A 44 14.65 1.43 7.81
N SER A 45 13.65 0.64 7.44
CA SER A 45 13.42 -0.70 7.96
C SER A 45 14.27 -1.76 7.25
N GLU A 46 15.11 -2.47 8.01
CA GLU A 46 15.79 -3.69 7.53
C GLU A 46 14.79 -4.77 7.07
N LYS A 47 13.60 -4.82 7.66
CA LYS A 47 12.56 -5.79 7.24
C LYS A 47 11.98 -5.42 5.86
N ALA A 48 11.85 -4.12 5.59
CA ALA A 48 11.46 -3.61 4.28
C ALA A 48 12.55 -3.93 3.26
N GLU A 49 13.83 -3.70 3.61
CA GLU A 49 14.99 -4.08 2.79
C GLU A 49 14.95 -5.55 2.38
N LYS A 50 14.80 -6.46 3.34
CA LYS A 50 14.69 -7.91 3.11
C LYS A 50 13.54 -8.27 2.16
N SER A 51 12.35 -7.70 2.38
CA SER A 51 11.20 -7.94 1.51
C SER A 51 11.41 -7.38 0.10
N PHE A 52 11.91 -6.15 0.01
CA PHE A 52 12.08 -5.42 -1.24
C PHE A 52 13.12 -6.13 -2.12
N THR A 53 14.31 -6.36 -1.58
CA THR A 53 15.45 -6.99 -2.29
C THR A 53 15.27 -8.46 -2.62
N PHE A 54 14.24 -9.10 -2.08
CA PHE A 54 13.90 -10.47 -2.42
C PHE A 54 12.87 -10.56 -3.55
N ASN A 55 11.95 -9.59 -3.61
CA ASN A 55 10.83 -9.60 -4.55
C ASN A 55 11.05 -8.71 -5.79
N LEU A 56 11.96 -7.75 -5.78
CA LEU A 56 12.05 -6.67 -6.79
C LEU A 56 13.39 -6.67 -7.56
N ASN A 57 14.09 -7.80 -7.62
CA ASN A 57 15.55 -7.87 -7.76
C ASN A 57 16.10 -7.36 -9.11
N SER A 58 15.27 -7.31 -10.16
CA SER A 58 15.68 -6.83 -11.48
C SER A 58 15.17 -5.42 -11.72
N GLY A 59 16.06 -4.49 -12.08
CA GLY A 59 15.71 -3.09 -12.32
C GLY A 59 15.47 -2.26 -11.05
N SER A 60 15.77 -2.79 -9.86
CA SER A 60 15.61 -2.04 -8.61
C SER A 60 16.87 -2.00 -7.74
N ARG A 61 16.93 -0.98 -6.89
CA ARG A 61 17.94 -0.79 -5.84
C ARG A 61 17.25 -0.40 -4.55
N PHE A 62 17.77 -0.87 -3.41
CA PHE A 62 17.32 -0.42 -2.09
C PHE A 62 18.39 0.45 -1.41
N ILE A 63 17.96 1.50 -0.71
CA ILE A 63 18.78 2.32 0.17
C ILE A 63 18.16 2.30 1.56
N ARG A 64 18.87 1.71 2.53
CA ARG A 64 18.45 1.78 3.93
C ARG A 64 18.85 3.13 4.54
N ALA A 65 17.88 4.01 4.76
CA ALA A 65 18.13 5.35 5.31
C ALA A 65 16.96 5.89 6.12
N ASP A 66 17.27 6.65 7.17
CA ASP A 66 16.28 7.43 7.90
C ASP A 66 16.02 8.78 7.21
N LEU A 67 14.91 8.88 6.48
CA LEU A 67 14.51 10.11 5.77
C LEU A 67 14.19 11.30 6.69
N LEU A 68 14.09 11.09 8.01
CA LEU A 68 14.03 12.18 8.98
C LEU A 68 15.31 13.03 8.96
N THR A 69 16.46 12.39 8.77
CA THR A 69 17.78 13.02 8.91
C THR A 69 18.62 12.97 7.65
N VAL A 70 18.41 11.95 6.81
CA VAL A 70 19.13 11.73 5.56
C VAL A 70 18.42 12.43 4.41
N ASN A 71 19.20 12.99 3.49
CA ASN A 71 18.72 13.49 2.22
C ASN A 71 19.26 12.61 1.10
N ILE A 72 18.38 12.05 0.28
CA ILE A 72 18.78 11.25 -0.87
C ILE A 72 19.23 12.19 -2.00
N THR A 73 20.34 11.83 -2.63
CA THR A 73 20.92 12.54 -3.77
C THR A 73 20.91 11.65 -5.01
N GLY A 74 21.15 12.27 -6.16
CA GLY A 74 21.10 11.61 -7.47
C GLY A 74 20.14 12.33 -8.40
N GLU A 75 20.00 11.78 -9.60
CA GLU A 75 19.08 12.29 -10.60
C GLU A 75 17.96 11.27 -10.81
N TYR A 76 16.72 11.75 -10.73
CA TYR A 76 15.52 10.94 -10.87
C TYR A 76 14.52 11.70 -11.74
N ASP A 77 13.87 10.97 -12.65
CA ASP A 77 12.83 11.53 -13.51
C ASP A 77 11.49 11.62 -12.76
N VAL A 78 11.29 10.70 -11.81
CA VAL A 78 10.08 10.55 -11.00
C VAL A 78 10.46 10.41 -9.52
N VAL A 79 9.77 11.12 -8.63
CA VAL A 79 9.77 10.82 -7.19
C VAL A 79 8.39 10.33 -6.78
N VAL A 80 8.31 9.15 -6.20
CA VAL A 80 7.08 8.63 -5.60
C VAL A 80 7.27 8.39 -4.11
N GLY A 81 6.17 8.22 -3.37
CA GLY A 81 6.27 7.77 -1.99
C GLY A 81 5.00 7.88 -1.18
N GLY A 82 4.96 7.14 -0.07
CA GLY A 82 3.90 7.17 0.92
C GLY A 82 4.41 7.56 2.31
N PRO A 83 4.60 8.86 2.61
CA PRO A 83 5.05 9.29 3.93
C PRO A 83 4.13 8.74 5.03
N PRO A 84 4.65 8.39 6.23
CA PRO A 84 3.85 7.67 7.23
C PRO A 84 2.52 8.35 7.56
N CYS A 85 1.41 7.63 7.31
CA CYS A 85 0.06 8.18 7.43
C CYS A 85 -0.50 8.22 8.87
N ARG A 86 0.23 7.66 9.85
CA ARG A 86 -0.18 7.54 11.26
C ARG A 86 -0.69 8.84 11.91
N PRO A 87 -0.15 10.03 11.61
CA PRO A 87 -0.70 11.30 12.14
C PRO A 87 -2.16 11.55 11.73
N TRP A 88 -2.60 11.00 10.59
CA TRP A 88 -3.92 11.26 9.99
C TRP A 88 -4.85 10.03 9.93
N ALA A 89 -4.31 8.82 10.09
CA ALA A 89 -5.07 7.56 9.99
C ALA A 89 -6.22 7.48 11.01
N SER A 90 -7.42 7.04 10.58
CA SER A 90 -8.60 6.94 11.47
C SER A 90 -8.43 5.95 12.61
N VAL A 91 -7.69 4.86 12.38
CA VAL A 91 -7.40 3.83 13.39
C VAL A 91 -6.46 4.31 14.49
N ASN A 92 -5.75 5.43 14.29
CA ASN A 92 -4.93 6.03 15.33
C ASN A 92 -5.76 6.98 16.20
N THR A 93 -6.03 6.61 17.44
CA THR A 93 -6.84 7.41 18.38
C THR A 93 -6.01 8.29 19.31
N VAL A 94 -4.68 8.24 19.24
CA VAL A 94 -3.78 8.92 20.20
C VAL A 94 -2.69 9.72 19.46
N LYS A 95 -2.35 10.92 19.97
CA LYS A 95 -1.30 11.81 19.43
C LYS A 95 -1.37 11.96 17.90
N ARG A 96 -2.40 12.65 17.39
CA ARG A 96 -2.65 12.87 15.95
C ARG A 96 -2.09 14.20 15.46
N GLY A 97 -2.03 14.39 14.14
CA GLY A 97 -1.57 15.62 13.50
C GLY A 97 -0.17 16.01 13.96
N ARG A 98 0.05 17.30 14.22
CA ARG A 98 1.34 17.86 14.67
C ARG A 98 1.89 17.26 15.96
N ALA A 99 1.03 16.68 16.81
CA ALA A 99 1.47 16.01 18.04
C ALA A 99 2.07 14.61 17.78
N HIS A 100 1.92 14.07 16.56
CA HIS A 100 2.54 12.80 16.17
C HIS A 100 3.96 13.04 15.67
N ARG A 101 4.94 12.27 16.17
CA ARG A 101 6.36 12.43 15.79
C ARG A 101 6.61 12.34 14.28
N ASP A 102 5.85 11.49 13.59
CA ASP A 102 6.00 11.27 12.14
C ASP A 102 5.42 12.40 11.27
N HIS A 103 4.69 13.36 11.85
CA HIS A 103 4.07 14.44 11.08
C HIS A 103 5.12 15.21 10.25
N VAL A 104 6.33 15.37 10.78
CA VAL A 104 7.46 16.03 10.10
C VAL A 104 7.89 15.31 8.82
N LEU A 105 7.66 14.00 8.68
CA LEU A 105 8.10 13.23 7.51
C LEU A 105 7.38 13.63 6.23
N LEU A 106 6.20 14.25 6.34
CA LEU A 106 5.53 14.88 5.19
C LEU A 106 6.36 16.04 4.63
N SER A 107 6.94 16.89 5.48
CA SER A 107 7.82 17.97 5.03
C SER A 107 9.05 17.40 4.32
N ARG A 108 9.62 16.32 4.88
CA ARG A 108 10.79 15.64 4.34
C ARG A 108 10.53 15.13 2.93
N TYR A 109 9.34 14.59 2.63
CA TYR A 109 8.97 14.21 1.27
C TYR A 109 9.06 15.40 0.29
N PHE A 110 8.37 16.51 0.60
CA PHE A 110 8.37 17.70 -0.27
C PHE A 110 9.72 18.39 -0.37
N GLU A 111 10.55 18.33 0.68
CA GLU A 111 11.94 18.80 0.65
C GLU A 111 12.78 17.99 -0.34
N HIS A 112 12.61 16.67 -0.41
CA HIS A 112 13.28 15.84 -1.43
C HIS A 112 12.82 16.22 -2.83
N VAL A 113 11.51 16.34 -3.07
CA VAL A 113 10.98 16.78 -4.37
C VAL A 113 11.52 18.16 -4.77
N THR A 114 11.57 19.11 -3.83
CA THR A 114 12.09 20.46 -4.08
C THR A 114 13.57 20.46 -4.44
N ARG A 115 14.37 19.60 -3.78
CA ARG A 115 15.83 19.51 -4.00
C ARG A 115 16.19 18.75 -5.27
N LEU A 116 15.54 17.62 -5.51
CA LEU A 116 15.82 16.74 -6.64
C LEU A 116 15.21 17.26 -7.94
N ARG A 117 14.12 18.05 -7.83
CA ARG A 117 13.38 18.62 -8.96
C ARG A 117 13.07 17.60 -10.07
N PRO A 118 12.45 16.44 -9.75
CA PRO A 118 12.06 15.47 -10.77
C PRO A 118 11.08 16.09 -11.78
N GLY A 119 10.96 15.46 -12.96
CA GLY A 119 9.96 15.86 -13.94
C GLY A 119 8.54 15.72 -13.39
N VAL A 120 8.30 14.68 -12.59
CA VAL A 120 7.02 14.48 -11.88
C VAL A 120 7.21 13.94 -10.46
N PHE A 121 6.24 14.18 -9.58
CA PHE A 121 6.12 13.48 -8.31
C PHE A 121 4.73 12.87 -8.10
N LEU A 122 4.66 11.76 -7.35
CA LEU A 122 3.40 11.12 -6.93
C LEU A 122 3.45 10.72 -5.46
N MET A 123 2.65 11.39 -4.64
CA MET A 123 2.53 11.07 -3.21
C MET A 123 1.22 10.34 -2.92
N GLU A 124 1.29 9.24 -2.18
CA GLU A 124 0.12 8.55 -1.62
C GLU A 124 -0.06 8.88 -0.13
N ASN A 125 -1.31 9.08 0.30
CA ASN A 125 -1.64 9.08 1.72
C ASN A 125 -3.12 8.74 2.00
N VAL A 126 -3.50 8.77 3.28
CA VAL A 126 -4.92 8.62 3.68
C VAL A 126 -5.74 9.86 3.29
N PRO A 127 -7.04 9.72 2.97
CA PRO A 127 -7.90 10.85 2.57
C PRO A 127 -7.94 12.02 3.57
N ALA A 128 -7.80 11.72 4.87
CA ALA A 128 -7.81 12.72 5.93
C ALA A 128 -6.70 13.78 5.80
N LEU A 129 -5.59 13.46 5.10
CA LEU A 129 -4.49 14.40 4.87
C LEU A 129 -4.94 15.65 4.09
N GLY A 130 -5.92 15.54 3.19
CA GLY A 130 -6.42 16.69 2.41
C GLY A 130 -7.07 17.79 3.27
N GLY A 131 -7.48 17.44 4.49
CA GLY A 131 -7.98 18.38 5.49
C GLY A 131 -6.88 19.13 6.25
N ASP A 132 -5.62 18.69 6.15
CA ASP A 132 -4.53 19.22 6.95
C ASP A 132 -3.97 20.54 6.35
N PRO A 133 -3.92 21.64 7.13
CA PRO A 133 -3.37 22.91 6.65
C PRO A 133 -1.90 22.83 6.20
N SER A 134 -1.07 22.01 6.86
CA SER A 134 0.33 21.84 6.46
C SER A 134 0.45 21.22 5.08
N PHE A 135 -0.41 20.26 4.75
CA PHE A 135 -0.42 19.66 3.42
C PHE A 135 -0.75 20.69 2.33
N ARG A 136 -1.76 21.54 2.54
CA ARG A 136 -2.13 22.61 1.59
C ARG A 136 -0.99 23.60 1.38
N GLU A 137 -0.25 23.95 2.44
CA GLU A 137 0.91 24.83 2.31
C GLU A 137 2.04 24.18 1.49
N TYR A 138 2.25 22.86 1.63
CA TYR A 138 3.22 22.16 0.79
C TYR A 138 2.81 22.14 -0.69
N ILE A 139 1.52 21.94 -0.99
CA ILE A 139 1.01 22.01 -2.37
C ILE A 139 1.24 23.41 -2.95
N ALA A 140 0.85 24.47 -2.22
CA ALA A 140 1.08 25.84 -2.64
C ALA A 140 2.57 26.15 -2.83
N ARG A 141 3.45 25.60 -1.99
CA ARG A 141 4.90 25.71 -2.17
C ARG A 141 5.38 25.00 -3.43
N MET A 142 4.87 23.81 -3.75
CA MET A 142 5.22 23.09 -4.97
C MET A 142 4.83 23.89 -6.22
N GLU A 143 3.65 24.52 -6.21
CA GLU A 143 3.20 25.41 -7.28
C GLU A 143 4.13 26.61 -7.46
N ARG A 144 4.52 27.27 -6.36
CA ARG A 144 5.46 28.41 -6.40
C ARG A 144 6.84 28.04 -6.96
N VAL A 145 7.27 26.78 -6.84
CA VAL A 145 8.57 26.31 -7.39
C VAL A 145 8.45 25.70 -8.80
N GLY A 146 7.27 25.83 -9.42
CA GLY A 146 7.03 25.59 -10.85
C GLY A 146 6.28 24.30 -11.19
N TYR A 147 5.73 23.58 -10.22
CA TYR A 147 4.92 22.39 -10.50
C TYR A 147 3.46 22.76 -10.75
N SER A 148 2.85 22.21 -11.80
CA SER A 148 1.39 22.04 -11.82
C SER A 148 1.05 20.87 -10.90
N VAL A 149 0.05 21.01 -10.02
CA VAL A 149 -0.27 19.98 -9.01
C VAL A 149 -1.75 19.68 -8.98
N GLU A 150 -2.08 18.38 -9.05
CA GLU A 150 -3.44 17.86 -8.94
C GLU A 150 -3.56 16.97 -7.70
N VAL A 151 -4.66 17.12 -6.97
CA VAL A 151 -4.94 16.33 -5.75
C VAL A 151 -6.32 15.70 -5.86
N GLY A 152 -6.39 14.38 -5.63
CA GLY A 152 -7.63 13.63 -5.74
C GLY A 152 -7.64 12.38 -4.88
N VAL A 153 -8.84 11.87 -4.59
CA VAL A 153 -9.00 10.60 -3.85
C VAL A 153 -9.37 9.49 -4.81
N VAL A 154 -8.55 8.45 -4.83
CA VAL A 154 -8.79 7.24 -5.61
C VAL A 154 -9.29 6.11 -4.71
N ARG A 155 -10.01 5.16 -5.29
CA ARG A 155 -10.36 3.88 -4.67
C ARG A 155 -9.70 2.77 -5.46
N TYR A 156 -8.91 1.91 -4.82
CA TYR A 156 -8.15 0.88 -5.54
C TYR A 156 -9.05 -0.11 -6.30
N SER A 157 -10.25 -0.38 -5.79
CA SER A 157 -11.22 -1.24 -6.47
C SER A 157 -11.77 -0.65 -7.78
N ASP A 158 -11.71 0.68 -7.99
CA ASP A 158 -12.05 1.29 -9.28
C ASP A 158 -11.07 0.88 -10.40
N TYR A 159 -9.92 0.28 -10.04
CA TYR A 159 -8.86 -0.18 -10.94
C TYR A 159 -8.68 -1.70 -10.91
N GLY A 160 -9.65 -2.44 -10.38
CA GLY A 160 -9.64 -3.91 -10.34
C GLY A 160 -8.95 -4.55 -9.13
N ALA A 161 -8.53 -3.76 -8.13
CA ALA A 161 -8.00 -4.33 -6.90
C ALA A 161 -9.12 -4.98 -6.05
N PRO A 162 -8.86 -6.09 -5.34
CA PRO A 162 -9.83 -6.73 -4.46
C PRO A 162 -10.07 -6.02 -3.12
N THR A 163 -9.74 -4.73 -3.04
CA THR A 163 -9.95 -3.87 -1.87
C THR A 163 -10.51 -2.50 -2.25
N SER A 164 -11.51 -2.04 -1.51
CA SER A 164 -12.09 -0.68 -1.61
C SER A 164 -11.30 0.37 -0.83
N ARG A 165 -9.99 0.15 -0.65
CA ARG A 165 -9.07 1.08 0.02
C ARG A 165 -9.04 2.41 -0.72
N ARG A 166 -9.35 3.49 -0.01
CA ARG A 166 -9.36 4.87 -0.53
C ARG A 166 -8.10 5.61 -0.13
N ARG A 167 -7.48 6.33 -1.06
CA ARG A 167 -6.22 7.05 -0.84
C ARG A 167 -6.21 8.39 -1.55
N LEU A 168 -5.66 9.39 -0.87
CA LEU A 168 -5.34 10.67 -1.45
C LEU A 168 -4.07 10.50 -2.28
N ILE A 169 -4.12 11.01 -3.50
CA ILE A 169 -3.00 11.08 -4.42
C ILE A 169 -2.74 12.55 -4.68
N ALA A 170 -1.50 12.99 -4.46
CA ALA A 170 -1.01 14.29 -4.93
C ALA A 170 -0.01 14.02 -6.05
N PHE A 171 -0.35 14.46 -7.26
CA PHE A 171 0.49 14.34 -8.43
C PHE A 171 0.94 15.72 -8.85
N GLY A 172 2.23 15.91 -9.12
CA GLY A 172 2.72 17.16 -9.65
C GLY A 172 3.68 16.95 -10.81
N ALA A 173 3.66 17.87 -11.77
CA ALA A 173 4.51 17.85 -12.94
C ALA A 173 5.24 19.19 -13.10
N LEU A 174 6.56 19.14 -13.29
CA LEU A 174 7.41 20.31 -13.42
C LEU A 174 7.46 20.77 -14.87
N GLY A 175 7.01 22.00 -15.14
CA GLY A 175 7.01 22.55 -16.49
C GLY A 175 6.02 21.90 -17.46
N LEU A 176 5.17 20.99 -16.98
CA LEU A 176 4.05 20.37 -17.68
C LEU A 176 2.74 20.66 -16.93
N ASP A 177 1.61 20.40 -17.59
CA ASP A 177 0.29 20.48 -16.96
C ASP A 177 -0.11 19.13 -16.31
N ALA A 178 -0.38 19.16 -15.00
CA ALA A 178 -0.83 17.98 -14.25
C ALA A 178 -2.32 17.66 -14.45
N SER A 179 -3.13 18.58 -15.01
CA SER A 179 -4.59 18.44 -15.12
C SER A 179 -5.06 17.16 -15.85
N GLY A 180 -4.20 16.61 -16.73
CA GLY A 180 -4.46 15.38 -17.46
C GLY A 180 -4.36 14.10 -16.62
N PHE A 181 -3.72 14.13 -15.45
CA PHE A 181 -3.36 12.93 -14.69
C PHE A 181 -4.58 12.10 -14.25
N PHE A 182 -5.56 12.71 -13.57
CA PHE A 182 -6.75 11.98 -13.12
C PHE A 182 -7.66 11.53 -14.29
N ARG A 183 -7.67 12.30 -15.38
CA ARG A 183 -8.34 11.91 -16.63
C ARG A 183 -7.68 10.67 -17.21
N GLU A 184 -6.35 10.62 -17.22
CA GLU A 184 -5.60 9.46 -17.70
C GLU A 184 -5.86 8.25 -16.81
N LEU A 185 -5.77 8.37 -15.48
CA LEU A 185 -6.17 7.30 -14.56
C LEU A 185 -7.58 6.77 -14.88
N GLY A 186 -8.53 7.67 -15.16
CA GLY A 186 -9.91 7.33 -15.53
C GLY A 186 -10.03 6.34 -16.70
N LYS A 187 -9.11 6.37 -17.66
CA LYS A 187 -9.08 5.44 -18.81
C LYS A 187 -8.71 4.01 -18.44
N HIS A 188 -8.08 3.81 -17.27
CA HIS A 188 -7.64 2.51 -16.78
C HIS A 188 -8.60 1.90 -15.74
N ARG A 189 -9.79 2.50 -15.54
CA ARG A 189 -10.81 1.94 -14.64
C ARG A 189 -11.24 0.54 -15.09
N ARG A 190 -11.45 -0.34 -14.11
CA ARG A 190 -11.86 -1.74 -14.33
C ARG A 190 -12.88 -2.16 -13.27
N PRO A 191 -13.76 -3.13 -13.56
CA PRO A 191 -14.64 -3.70 -12.55
C PRO A 191 -13.83 -4.22 -11.35
N PRO A 192 -14.35 -4.04 -10.12
CA PRO A 192 -13.63 -4.43 -8.92
C PRO A 192 -13.60 -5.96 -8.77
N ARG A 193 -12.47 -6.50 -8.33
CA ARG A 193 -12.38 -7.90 -7.89
C ARG A 193 -12.95 -8.05 -6.47
N THR A 194 -13.47 -9.23 -6.16
CA THR A 194 -14.04 -9.56 -4.86
C THR A 194 -13.01 -10.25 -3.96
N VAL A 195 -13.31 -10.39 -2.66
CA VAL A 195 -12.53 -11.24 -1.76
C VAL A 195 -12.50 -12.68 -2.27
N ARG A 196 -13.59 -13.19 -2.86
CA ARG A 196 -13.63 -14.53 -3.47
C ARG A 196 -12.59 -14.66 -4.57
N ASP A 197 -12.53 -13.70 -5.49
CA ASP A 197 -11.56 -13.73 -6.58
C ASP A 197 -10.12 -13.70 -6.06
N ALA A 198 -9.88 -13.11 -4.89
CA ALA A 198 -8.55 -12.98 -4.31
C ALA A 198 -8.10 -14.20 -3.53
N ILE A 199 -8.97 -14.84 -2.73
CA ILE A 199 -8.52 -15.82 -1.73
C ILE A 199 -9.28 -17.16 -1.74
N ALA A 200 -10.26 -17.37 -2.63
CA ALA A 200 -11.04 -18.61 -2.61
C ALA A 200 -10.22 -19.88 -2.85
N HIS A 201 -9.09 -19.78 -3.56
CA HIS A 201 -8.18 -20.90 -3.81
C HIS A 201 -7.39 -21.34 -2.55
N LEU A 202 -7.29 -20.47 -1.53
CA LEU A 202 -6.67 -20.75 -0.23
C LEU A 202 -7.66 -21.30 0.81
N ARG A 203 -8.95 -21.28 0.48
CA ARG A 203 -10.01 -21.73 1.37
C ARG A 203 -9.83 -23.22 1.70
N GLY A 204 -9.83 -23.54 3.00
CA GLY A 204 -9.68 -24.92 3.48
C GLY A 204 -8.22 -25.41 3.54
N GLN A 205 -7.27 -24.71 2.92
CA GLN A 205 -5.86 -25.09 3.04
C GLN A 205 -5.37 -24.96 4.50
N PRO A 206 -4.49 -25.87 4.97
CA PRO A 206 -3.96 -25.82 6.33
C PRO A 206 -2.98 -24.65 6.51
N ARG A 207 -2.76 -24.26 7.77
CA ARG A 207 -1.79 -23.22 8.12
C ARG A 207 -0.39 -23.64 7.65
N GLY A 208 0.27 -22.78 6.88
CA GLY A 208 1.60 -23.03 6.33
C GLY A 208 1.61 -23.89 5.07
N ALA A 209 0.45 -24.23 4.48
CA ALA A 209 0.38 -24.95 3.21
C ALA A 209 1.09 -24.23 2.06
N GLU A 210 1.08 -22.89 2.10
CA GLU A 210 1.74 -22.01 1.14
C GLU A 210 2.59 -20.97 1.88
N PRO A 211 3.61 -20.38 1.23
CA PRO A 211 4.41 -19.31 1.82
C PRO A 211 3.51 -18.18 2.35
N ASP A 212 3.75 -17.73 3.58
CA ASP A 212 2.95 -16.68 4.22
C ASP A 212 1.47 -17.03 4.49
N HIS A 213 1.02 -18.26 4.25
CA HIS A 213 -0.34 -18.70 4.64
C HIS A 213 -0.40 -19.03 6.13
N GLU A 214 -0.08 -18.02 6.94
CA GLU A 214 0.03 -18.08 8.38
C GLU A 214 -0.79 -16.97 9.04
N TRP A 215 -1.37 -17.27 10.20
CA TRP A 215 -2.16 -16.36 11.01
C TRP A 215 -1.98 -16.65 12.51
N PRO A 216 -2.20 -15.66 13.39
CA PRO A 216 -2.16 -15.89 14.84
C PRO A 216 -3.38 -16.70 15.30
N THR A 217 -3.18 -17.52 16.32
CA THR A 217 -4.28 -18.13 17.09
C THR A 217 -4.83 -17.11 18.08
N LEU A 218 -6.11 -16.76 17.96
CA LEU A 218 -6.76 -15.75 18.80
C LEU A 218 -7.94 -16.36 19.56
N ARG A 219 -7.69 -16.79 20.80
CA ARG A 219 -8.71 -17.42 21.68
C ARG A 219 -9.88 -16.50 22.04
N THR A 220 -9.73 -15.19 21.80
CA THR A 220 -10.71 -14.17 22.20
C THR A 220 -11.70 -13.79 21.10
N ILE A 221 -11.61 -14.35 19.89
CA ILE A 221 -12.48 -13.94 18.77
C ILE A 221 -13.97 -14.09 19.14
N GLY A 222 -14.37 -15.22 19.70
CA GLY A 222 -15.76 -15.49 20.09
C GLY A 222 -16.33 -14.47 21.08
N LYS A 223 -15.51 -14.01 22.04
CA LYS A 223 -15.90 -13.02 23.06
C LYS A 223 -16.34 -11.68 22.47
N TYR A 224 -15.91 -11.35 21.25
CA TYR A 224 -16.11 -10.03 20.65
C TYR A 224 -16.94 -10.05 19.35
N LYS A 225 -17.78 -11.08 19.12
CA LYS A 225 -18.58 -11.26 17.89
C LYS A 225 -19.28 -9.98 17.40
N GLY A 226 -19.96 -9.25 18.30
CA GLY A 226 -20.69 -8.02 17.95
C GLY A 226 -19.80 -6.84 17.48
N LEU A 227 -18.51 -6.82 17.83
CA LEU A 227 -17.59 -5.77 17.35
C LEU A 227 -17.30 -5.91 15.85
N TYR A 228 -17.27 -7.15 15.35
CA TYR A 228 -17.00 -7.41 13.94
C TYR A 228 -18.21 -7.11 13.04
N GLU A 229 -19.42 -7.28 13.57
CA GLU A 229 -20.67 -6.94 12.87
C GLU A 229 -20.85 -5.43 12.75
N THR A 230 -20.50 -4.70 13.82
CA THR A 230 -20.59 -3.24 13.85
C THR A 230 -19.42 -2.53 13.17
N GLY A 231 -18.33 -3.22 12.83
CA GLY A 231 -17.15 -2.61 12.23
C GLY A 231 -16.29 -1.82 13.23
N ARG A 232 -16.53 -1.95 14.54
CA ARG A 232 -15.90 -1.10 15.56
C ARG A 232 -14.39 -1.36 15.62
N TYR A 233 -13.60 -0.30 15.78
CA TYR A 233 -12.11 -0.35 15.76
C TYR A 233 -11.51 -0.88 14.45
N GLY A 234 -12.30 -0.92 13.36
CA GLY A 234 -11.89 -1.50 12.09
C GLY A 234 -11.94 -3.04 12.08
N TRP A 235 -12.56 -3.66 13.08
CA TRP A 235 -12.76 -5.10 13.16
C TRP A 235 -13.87 -5.50 12.23
N TYR A 236 -13.63 -6.48 11.37
CA TYR A 236 -14.56 -6.80 10.29
C TYR A 236 -14.47 -8.26 9.89
N ILE A 237 -15.61 -8.90 9.62
CA ILE A 237 -15.66 -10.17 8.90
C ILE A 237 -15.79 -9.87 7.42
N LEU A 238 -14.76 -10.21 6.64
CA LEU A 238 -14.79 -10.04 5.20
C LEU A 238 -16.00 -10.74 4.57
N LYS A 239 -16.46 -10.24 3.43
CA LYS A 239 -17.56 -10.83 2.68
C LYS A 239 -17.03 -11.30 1.33
N TRP A 240 -17.36 -12.54 0.96
CA TRP A 240 -16.88 -13.17 -0.26
C TRP A 240 -17.24 -12.40 -1.54
N ASP A 241 -18.42 -11.79 -1.56
CA ASP A 241 -19.10 -11.24 -2.74
C ASP A 241 -18.71 -9.80 -3.09
N ARG A 242 -17.80 -9.19 -2.34
CA ARG A 242 -17.42 -7.77 -2.52
C ARG A 242 -15.93 -7.56 -2.24
N PRO A 243 -15.35 -6.43 -2.67
CA PRO A 243 -13.97 -6.09 -2.32
C PRO A 243 -13.82 -5.89 -0.81
N ALA A 244 -12.67 -6.23 -0.25
CA ALA A 244 -12.39 -5.99 1.15
C ALA A 244 -12.42 -4.49 1.50
N PRO A 245 -12.92 -4.07 2.67
CA PRO A 245 -12.71 -2.71 3.14
C PRO A 245 -11.21 -2.43 3.34
N SER A 246 -10.85 -1.16 3.57
CA SER A 246 -9.49 -0.83 4.00
C SER A 246 -9.23 -1.47 5.37
N PHE A 247 -8.09 -2.15 5.51
CA PHE A 247 -7.64 -2.69 6.79
C PHE A 247 -6.25 -2.20 7.16
N GLY A 248 -5.99 -2.21 8.47
CA GLY A 248 -4.67 -1.99 9.05
C GLY A 248 -3.95 -3.33 9.30
N ASN A 249 -2.94 -3.31 10.16
CA ASN A 249 -2.28 -4.54 10.59
C ASN A 249 -3.33 -5.50 11.18
N VAL A 250 -3.48 -6.69 10.58
CA VAL A 250 -4.52 -7.67 10.93
C VAL A 250 -4.44 -8.12 12.39
N MET A 251 -3.25 -8.11 13.00
CA MET A 251 -3.09 -8.41 14.43
C MET A 251 -3.61 -7.31 15.37
N LYS A 252 -3.89 -6.11 14.84
CA LYS A 252 -4.43 -4.96 15.58
C LYS A 252 -5.89 -4.67 15.22
N THR A 253 -6.25 -4.86 13.95
CA THR A 253 -7.60 -4.59 13.43
C THR A 253 -8.45 -5.84 13.26
N TYR A 254 -7.93 -7.04 13.58
CA TYR A 254 -8.68 -8.29 13.68
C TYR A 254 -9.61 -8.55 12.48
N ILE A 255 -9.04 -8.55 11.28
CA ILE A 255 -9.81 -8.79 10.05
C ILE A 255 -10.06 -10.29 9.92
N LEU A 256 -11.32 -10.71 10.07
CA LEU A 256 -11.72 -12.10 10.03
C LEU A 256 -11.94 -12.60 8.60
N HIS A 257 -11.50 -13.83 8.36
CA HIS A 257 -11.80 -14.57 7.14
C HIS A 257 -13.32 -14.68 6.93
N PRO A 258 -13.84 -14.66 5.69
CA PRO A 258 -15.29 -14.69 5.46
C PRO A 258 -16.03 -15.86 6.11
N ASP A 259 -15.42 -17.05 6.15
CA ASP A 259 -16.04 -18.24 6.75
C ASP A 259 -16.17 -18.15 8.29
N SER A 260 -15.50 -17.19 8.92
CA SER A 260 -15.71 -16.90 10.35
C SER A 260 -17.13 -16.34 10.64
N ALA A 261 -17.92 -15.99 9.62
CA ALA A 261 -19.33 -15.65 9.76
C ALA A 261 -20.25 -16.87 9.94
N VAL A 262 -19.83 -18.08 9.55
CA VAL A 262 -20.71 -19.26 9.39
C VAL A 262 -20.83 -20.11 10.67
N GLY A 263 -20.18 -19.72 11.76
CA GLY A 263 -20.20 -20.43 13.05
C GLY A 263 -21.50 -20.31 13.86
N ASP A 264 -22.66 -20.18 13.20
CA ASP A 264 -23.97 -20.12 13.84
C ASP A 264 -25.02 -20.93 13.05
N ARG A 265 -24.64 -22.13 12.62
CA ARG A 265 -25.61 -23.18 12.32
C ARG A 265 -25.62 -24.18 13.47
N GLY A 266 -26.44 -23.88 14.46
CA GLY A 266 -27.17 -24.86 15.29
C GLY A 266 -26.35 -25.87 16.11
N GLY A 267 -26.35 -25.64 17.42
CA GLY A 267 -26.31 -26.61 18.53
C GLY A 267 -25.75 -28.01 18.29
N GLY A 268 -24.67 -28.33 19.00
CA GLY A 268 -24.21 -29.69 19.20
C GLY A 268 -22.73 -29.76 19.52
N GLU A 269 -22.43 -29.86 20.82
CA GLU A 269 -21.18 -30.33 21.40
C GLU A 269 -19.97 -29.38 21.36
N GLU A 270 -19.58 -28.95 22.57
CA GLU A 270 -18.25 -28.47 22.91
C GLU A 270 -17.26 -29.56 22.47
N GLN A 271 -16.49 -29.30 21.42
CA GLN A 271 -15.30 -30.12 21.14
C GLN A 271 -14.28 -29.86 22.25
N GLU A 272 -14.17 -30.85 23.13
CA GLU A 272 -13.13 -30.98 24.14
C GLU A 272 -11.73 -30.85 23.51
N GLU A 273 -10.82 -30.32 24.32
CA GLU A 273 -9.40 -30.15 24.02
C GLU A 273 -8.76 -31.48 23.62
N GLY A 274 -8.34 -31.57 22.35
CA GLY A 274 -7.44 -32.62 21.87
C GLY A 274 -6.18 -31.98 21.29
N ASP A 275 -5.06 -32.12 22.02
CA ASP A 275 -3.72 -32.05 21.42
C ASP A 275 -3.58 -33.24 20.46
N GLY A 276 -4.00 -33.06 19.21
CA GLY A 276 -4.02 -34.13 18.22
C GLY A 276 -3.97 -33.59 16.79
N ASP A 277 -2.87 -33.89 16.11
CA ASP A 277 -2.76 -33.78 14.65
C ASP A 277 -3.81 -34.68 13.98
N GLY A 278 -4.80 -34.08 13.30
CA GLY A 278 -5.64 -34.78 12.31
C GLY A 278 -7.09 -34.31 12.19
N ASP A 279 -7.37 -33.41 11.24
CA ASP A 279 -8.30 -33.61 10.11
C ASP A 279 -8.67 -32.26 9.43
N GLY A 280 -8.12 -32.03 8.23
CA GLY A 280 -8.87 -31.53 7.07
C GLY A 280 -9.38 -30.10 6.96
N GLY A 281 -9.31 -29.23 7.97
CA GLY A 281 -9.83 -27.85 7.84
C GLY A 281 -9.18 -26.82 8.76
N SER A 282 -8.96 -25.61 8.24
CA SER A 282 -8.55 -24.46 9.07
C SER A 282 -9.62 -24.14 10.14
N PRO A 283 -9.30 -24.11 11.44
CA PRO A 283 -10.30 -23.84 12.47
C PRO A 283 -10.82 -22.41 12.34
N HIS A 284 -12.12 -22.27 12.06
CA HIS A 284 -12.84 -21.02 12.12
C HIS A 284 -13.51 -20.88 13.51
N PRO A 285 -13.60 -19.67 14.08
CA PRO A 285 -13.25 -18.39 13.46
C PRO A 285 -11.73 -18.08 13.51
N ARG A 286 -11.21 -17.48 12.43
CA ARG A 286 -9.83 -16.99 12.33
C ARG A 286 -9.74 -15.64 11.61
N VAL A 287 -8.63 -14.94 11.84
CA VAL A 287 -8.22 -13.81 10.99
C VAL A 287 -7.74 -14.31 9.62
N ILE A 288 -7.70 -13.40 8.65
CA ILE A 288 -7.05 -13.69 7.37
C ILE A 288 -5.55 -13.94 7.55
N SER A 289 -4.97 -14.82 6.74
CA SER A 289 -3.54 -15.06 6.71
C SER A 289 -2.76 -13.90 6.09
N VAL A 290 -1.44 -13.89 6.20
CA VAL A 290 -0.60 -12.91 5.49
C VAL A 290 -0.74 -13.07 3.97
N ARG A 291 -0.74 -14.31 3.46
CA ARG A 291 -0.95 -14.66 2.05
C ARG A 291 -2.30 -14.15 1.53
N GLU A 292 -3.37 -14.36 2.28
CA GLU A 292 -4.69 -13.82 1.94
C GLU A 292 -4.68 -12.28 1.91
N ALA A 293 -4.00 -11.63 2.87
CA ALA A 293 -3.87 -10.17 2.88
C ALA A 293 -3.06 -9.65 1.67
N LEU A 294 -2.01 -10.36 1.24
CA LEU A 294 -1.23 -10.03 0.03
C LEU A 294 -2.12 -10.05 -1.22
N HIS A 295 -2.89 -11.13 -1.44
CA HIS A 295 -3.79 -11.20 -2.59
C HIS A 295 -4.90 -10.17 -2.56
N ILE A 296 -5.47 -9.88 -1.37
CA ILE A 296 -6.48 -8.83 -1.22
C ILE A 296 -5.90 -7.44 -1.56
N MET A 297 -4.64 -7.19 -1.24
CA MET A 297 -3.93 -5.97 -1.64
C MET A 297 -3.49 -5.98 -3.11
N GLY A 298 -3.61 -7.12 -3.81
CA GLY A 298 -3.28 -7.28 -5.22
C GLY A 298 -1.78 -7.48 -5.48
N PHE A 299 -1.04 -8.02 -4.51
CA PHE A 299 0.31 -8.53 -4.75
C PHE A 299 0.26 -9.78 -5.63
N PRO A 300 1.28 -10.00 -6.48
CA PRO A 300 1.33 -11.16 -7.35
C PRO A 300 1.66 -12.43 -6.56
N GLU A 301 1.37 -13.59 -7.15
CA GLU A 301 1.45 -14.91 -6.51
C GLU A 301 2.85 -15.21 -5.97
N GLU A 302 3.86 -14.87 -6.76
CA GLU A 302 5.27 -15.08 -6.45
C GLU A 302 5.79 -14.23 -5.28
N TYR A 303 5.06 -13.17 -4.89
CA TYR A 303 5.48 -12.30 -3.81
C TYR A 303 5.45 -13.05 -2.47
N LYS A 304 6.56 -13.02 -1.73
CA LYS A 304 6.66 -13.68 -0.42
C LYS A 304 7.65 -12.97 0.51
N PHE A 305 7.49 -13.14 1.81
CA PHE A 305 8.36 -12.50 2.79
C PHE A 305 9.51 -13.43 3.24
N PRO A 306 10.78 -13.09 3.00
CA PRO A 306 11.91 -13.89 3.46
C PRO A 306 12.29 -13.55 4.91
N GLN A 307 12.22 -14.53 5.81
CA GLN A 307 12.76 -14.40 7.18
C GLN A 307 12.22 -13.17 7.95
N VAL A 308 10.94 -12.84 7.77
CA VAL A 308 10.26 -11.72 8.47
C VAL A 308 9.20 -12.28 9.43
N GLY A 309 9.24 -11.87 10.70
CA GLY A 309 8.22 -12.25 11.68
C GLY A 309 6.79 -11.81 11.32
N LEU A 310 5.81 -12.60 11.74
CA LEU A 310 4.38 -12.48 11.37
C LEU A 310 3.80 -11.06 11.50
N GLY A 311 3.98 -10.42 12.66
CA GLY A 311 3.42 -9.08 12.89
C GLY A 311 4.00 -7.99 11.98
N ALA A 312 5.26 -8.14 11.55
CA ALA A 312 5.89 -7.22 10.61
C ALA A 312 5.40 -7.47 9.18
N ARG A 313 5.17 -8.74 8.79
CA ARG A 313 4.54 -9.07 7.49
C ARG A 313 3.18 -8.42 7.35
N TYR A 314 2.29 -8.58 8.33
CA TYR A 314 0.99 -7.88 8.31
C TYR A 314 1.12 -6.36 8.28
N GLN A 315 2.10 -5.78 8.99
CA GLN A 315 2.34 -4.33 8.95
C GLN A 315 2.73 -3.88 7.54
N MET A 316 3.67 -4.58 6.90
CA MET A 316 4.14 -4.25 5.55
C MET A 316 3.03 -4.35 4.50
N VAL A 317 2.18 -5.38 4.57
CA VAL A 317 1.00 -5.49 3.69
C VAL A 317 0.01 -4.35 3.94
N ALA A 318 -0.27 -4.05 5.20
CA ALA A 318 -1.22 -3.01 5.58
C ALA A 318 -0.77 -1.60 5.21
N ASP A 319 0.53 -1.33 5.20
CA ASP A 319 1.11 -0.03 4.86
C ASP A 319 1.30 0.15 3.35
N ALA A 320 1.36 -0.94 2.57
CA ALA A 320 1.60 -0.88 1.14
C ALA A 320 0.50 -0.12 0.35
N VAL A 321 0.94 0.49 -0.74
CA VAL A 321 0.09 0.81 -1.90
C VAL A 321 -0.23 -0.49 -2.63
N SER A 322 -1.45 -0.64 -3.13
CA SER A 322 -1.83 -1.81 -3.92
C SER A 322 -1.04 -1.84 -5.24
N PRO A 323 -0.28 -2.90 -5.56
CA PRO A 323 0.47 -3.00 -6.81
C PRO A 323 -0.41 -2.86 -8.06
N VAL A 324 -1.69 -3.26 -7.96
CA VAL A 324 -2.69 -3.07 -9.02
C VAL A 324 -2.87 -1.58 -9.34
N PHE A 325 -3.03 -0.74 -8.32
CA PHE A 325 -3.12 0.70 -8.52
C PHE A 325 -1.77 1.30 -8.93
N SER A 326 -0.67 0.82 -8.34
CA SER A 326 0.69 1.30 -8.65
C SER A 326 1.03 1.15 -10.12
N LYS A 327 0.66 0.02 -10.74
CA LYS A 327 0.82 -0.20 -12.18
C LYS A 327 0.02 0.81 -13.01
N VAL A 328 -1.23 1.06 -12.65
CA VAL A 328 -2.08 2.06 -13.32
C VAL A 328 -1.51 3.48 -13.17
N ALA A 329 -1.00 3.82 -11.98
CA ALA A 329 -0.34 5.09 -11.75
C ALA A 329 0.92 5.25 -12.62
N ALA A 330 1.74 4.20 -12.73
CA ALA A 330 2.92 4.20 -13.58
C ALA A 330 2.57 4.34 -15.09
N GLN A 331 1.47 3.74 -15.54
CA GLN A 331 0.95 3.92 -16.91
C GLN A 331 0.55 5.38 -17.18
N ALA A 332 -0.18 6.00 -16.25
CA ALA A 332 -0.56 7.40 -16.36
C ALA A 332 0.66 8.35 -16.34
N VAL A 333 1.66 8.05 -15.50
CA VAL A 333 2.92 8.80 -15.46
C VAL A 333 3.69 8.67 -16.78
N THR A 334 3.79 7.47 -17.34
CA THR A 334 4.49 7.22 -18.61
C THR A 334 3.90 8.03 -19.76
N ARG A 335 2.56 8.12 -19.81
CA ARG A 335 1.85 8.94 -20.80
C ARG A 335 2.26 10.40 -20.71
N LEU A 336 2.23 10.98 -19.51
CA LEU A 336 2.57 12.39 -19.28
C LEU A 336 4.05 12.70 -19.53
N LEU A 337 4.96 11.75 -19.26
CA LEU A 337 6.39 11.93 -19.54
C LEU A 337 6.73 11.87 -21.04
N HIS A 338 5.82 11.36 -21.88
CA HIS A 338 5.98 11.26 -23.33
C HIS A 338 5.33 12.42 -24.11
N GLU A 339 4.52 13.26 -23.45
CA GLU A 339 3.92 14.48 -24.02
C GLU A 339 4.93 15.63 -24.11
#